data_AF-A0A8K1DC71-F1
#
_entry.id   AF-A0A8K1DC71-F1
#
_cell.length_a   1.000
_cell.length_b   1.000
_cell.length_c   1.000
_cell.angle_alpha   90.00
_cell.angle_beta   90.00
_cell.angle_gamma   90.00
#
_symmetry.space_group_name_H-M   'P 1'
#
loop_
_entity.id
_entity.type
_entity.pdbx_description
1 polymer ?
#
loop_
_entity_poly.entity_id
_entity_poly.type
_entity_poly.pdbx_seq_one_letter_code
_entity_poly.pdbx_strand_id
1 'polypeptide(L)'
;MQQLASKKLALSIIEQGISGAMPNVTLEKIVKQNSLHVGKKKIPLGKYRRIYVVAIGKSADSMTNTIDSLTRIHGGLVVIPDSD
;
A
#
# COMPACT_ATOMS: atom_id res chain seq x y z
N MET A 1 -17.09 -34.61 8.74
CA MET A 1 -16.10 -34.16 7.72
C MET A 1 -16.48 -32.83 7.06
N GLN A 2 -17.72 -32.62 6.64
CA GLN A 2 -18.17 -31.39 5.93
C GLN A 2 -17.94 -30.07 6.72
N GLN A 3 -18.15 -30.07 8.04
CA GLN A 3 -18.01 -28.87 8.88
C GLN A 3 -16.55 -28.36 9.01
N LEU A 4 -15.56 -29.27 8.93
CA LEU A 4 -14.14 -28.91 8.98
C LEU A 4 -13.68 -28.26 7.66
N ALA A 5 -14.21 -28.72 6.54
CA ALA A 5 -13.96 -28.15 5.22
C ALA A 5 -14.52 -26.71 5.12
N SER A 6 -15.73 -26.47 5.65
CA SER A 6 -16.33 -25.13 5.69
C SER A 6 -15.53 -24.14 6.54
N LYS A 7 -14.99 -24.56 7.69
CA LYS A 7 -14.14 -23.70 8.54
C LYS A 7 -12.83 -23.32 7.86
N LYS A 8 -12.17 -24.27 7.18
CA LYS A 8 -10.94 -24.00 6.42
C LYS A 8 -11.19 -23.03 5.26
N LEU A 9 -12.31 -23.19 4.56
CA LEU A 9 -12.71 -22.27 3.49
C LEU A 9 -12.95 -20.85 4.03
N ALA A 10 -13.68 -20.74 5.14
CA ALA A 10 -13.94 -19.44 5.78
C ALA A 10 -12.66 -18.73 6.22
N LEU A 11 -11.72 -19.48 6.85
CA LEU A 11 -10.41 -18.94 7.21
C LEU A 11 -9.64 -18.45 5.99
N SER A 12 -9.61 -19.24 4.92
CA SER A 12 -8.92 -18.86 3.68
C SER A 12 -9.48 -17.56 3.07
N ILE A 13 -10.81 -17.38 3.07
CA ILE A 13 -11.44 -16.15 2.58
C ILE A 13 -10.99 -14.94 3.41
N ILE A 14 -10.93 -15.08 4.74
CA ILE A 14 -10.49 -14.01 5.64
C ILE A 14 -9.02 -13.68 5.40
N GLU A 15 -8.15 -14.69 5.32
CA GLU A 15 -6.72 -14.52 5.06
C GLU A 15 -6.46 -13.83 3.72
N GLN A 16 -7.17 -14.23 2.67
CA GLN A 16 -7.08 -13.59 1.36
C GLN A 16 -7.62 -12.16 1.40
N GLY A 17 -8.69 -11.90 2.16
CA GLY A 17 -9.21 -10.55 2.38
C GLY A 17 -8.21 -9.63 3.07
N ILE A 18 -7.57 -10.11 4.15
CA ILE A 18 -6.53 -9.37 4.89
C ILE A 18 -5.33 -9.11 3.99
N SER A 19 -4.83 -10.15 3.30
CA SER A 19 -3.70 -10.05 2.38
C SER A 19 -3.98 -9.06 1.25
N GLY A 20 -5.16 -9.12 0.65
CA GLY A 20 -5.59 -8.22 -0.43
C GLY A 20 -5.75 -6.77 0.02
N ALA A 21 -5.98 -6.52 1.32
CA ALA A 21 -6.08 -5.20 1.91
C ALA A 21 -4.75 -4.64 2.41
N MET A 22 -3.64 -5.40 2.32
CA MET A 22 -2.35 -4.90 2.75
C MET A 22 -1.91 -3.66 1.94
N PRO A 23 -1.22 -2.70 2.58
CA PRO A 23 -0.75 -1.47 1.91
C PRO A 23 0.04 -1.71 0.63
N ASN A 24 0.92 -2.71 0.62
CA ASN A 24 1.74 -3.05 -0.54
C ASN A 24 0.88 -3.45 -1.76
N VAL A 25 -0.08 -4.34 -1.56
CA VAL A 25 -0.98 -4.83 -2.62
C VAL A 25 -1.83 -3.70 -3.20
N THR A 26 -2.27 -2.77 -2.36
CA THR A 26 -3.12 -1.65 -2.79
C THR A 26 -2.29 -0.57 -3.49
N LEU A 27 -1.15 -0.17 -2.92
CA LEU A 27 -0.32 0.90 -3.45
C LEU A 27 0.40 0.51 -4.75
N GLU A 28 0.76 -0.76 -4.95
CA GLU A 28 1.31 -1.23 -6.24
C GLU A 28 0.35 -1.06 -7.42
N LYS A 29 -0.96 -0.92 -7.17
CA LYS A 29 -1.94 -0.62 -8.22
C LYS A 29 -1.90 0.86 -8.62
N ILE A 30 -1.48 1.72 -7.69
CA ILE A 30 -1.49 3.19 -7.79
C ILE A 30 -0.12 3.71 -8.22
N VAL A 31 0.97 3.19 -7.64
CA VAL A 31 2.35 3.57 -7.98
C VAL A 31 3.02 2.37 -8.62
N LYS A 32 3.43 2.53 -9.87
CA LYS A 32 4.11 1.48 -10.65
C LYS A 32 5.39 2.03 -11.25
N GLN A 33 6.53 1.46 -10.84
CA GLN A 33 7.84 1.70 -11.47
C GLN A 33 8.08 3.17 -11.80
N ASN A 34 8.11 4.03 -10.78
CA ASN A 34 8.32 5.47 -10.94
C ASN A 34 7.22 6.20 -11.76
N SER A 35 5.99 5.70 -11.73
CA SER A 35 4.81 6.37 -12.28
C SER A 35 3.61 6.25 -11.35
N LEU A 36 2.87 7.34 -11.20
CA LEU A 36 1.67 7.44 -10.39
C LEU A 36 0.44 7.37 -11.30
N HIS A 37 -0.47 6.45 -11.02
CA HIS A 37 -1.70 6.20 -11.76
C HIS A 37 -2.89 6.68 -10.93
N VAL A 38 -3.56 7.73 -11.39
CA VAL A 38 -4.76 8.28 -10.74
C VAL A 38 -5.92 8.31 -11.74
N GLY A 39 -6.86 7.38 -11.58
CA GLY A 39 -7.90 7.14 -12.58
C GLY A 39 -7.29 6.77 -13.93
N LYS A 40 -7.60 7.54 -14.97
CA LYS A 40 -7.03 7.36 -16.33
C LYS A 40 -5.70 8.10 -16.53
N LYS A 41 -5.25 8.91 -15.57
CA LYS A 41 -4.04 9.73 -15.70
C LYS A 41 -2.82 8.93 -15.23
N LYS A 42 -1.77 8.96 -16.05
CA LYS A 42 -0.44 8.46 -15.71
C LYS A 42 0.52 9.63 -15.55
N ILE A 43 1.08 9.77 -14.36
CA ILE A 43 2.02 10.83 -13.97
C ILE A 43 3.41 10.19 -13.82
N PRO A 44 4.34 10.40 -14.77
CA PRO A 44 5.70 9.87 -14.66
C PRO A 44 6.48 10.65 -13.59
N LEU A 45 6.82 9.98 -12.49
CA LEU A 45 7.50 10.60 -11.35
C LEU A 45 8.95 10.99 -11.67
N GLY A 46 9.59 10.28 -12.60
CA GLY A 46 10.94 10.60 -13.07
C GLY A 46 11.09 11.96 -13.79
N LYS A 47 9.99 12.63 -14.17
CA LYS A 47 10.05 14.00 -14.72
C LYS A 47 10.26 15.06 -13.63
N TYR A 48 10.10 14.71 -12.37
CA TYR A 48 10.22 15.63 -11.25
C TYR A 48 11.61 15.50 -10.63
N ARG A 49 12.26 16.65 -10.38
CA ARG A 49 13.60 16.70 -9.78
C ARG A 49 13.64 16.11 -8.37
N ARG A 50 12.55 16.27 -7.61
CA ARG A 50 12.40 15.79 -6.24
C ARG A 50 10.97 15.32 -6.00
N ILE A 51 10.85 14.25 -5.24
CA ILE A 51 9.59 13.61 -4.85
C ILE A 51 9.56 13.58 -3.34
N TYR A 52 8.48 14.06 -2.73
CA TYR A 52 8.28 14.03 -1.28
C TYR A 52 7.01 13.25 -0.96
N VAL A 53 7.00 12.56 0.18
CA VAL A 53 5.85 11.77 0.63
C VAL A 53 5.29 12.39 1.92
N VAL A 54 3.96 12.51 1.99
CA VAL A 54 3.24 12.80 3.23
C VAL A 54 2.28 11.64 3.47
N ALA A 55 2.56 10.84 4.49
CA ALA A 55 1.75 9.69 4.86
C ALA A 55 1.14 9.93 6.25
N ILE A 56 -0.17 9.69 6.37
CA ILE A 56 -0.92 9.94 7.60
C ILE A 56 -1.81 8.74 7.90
N GLY A 57 -1.78 8.25 9.14
CA GLY A 57 -2.64 7.18 9.62
C GLY A 57 -1.89 6.02 10.26
N LYS A 58 -2.65 5.05 10.78
CA LYS A 58 -2.12 3.90 11.54
C LYS A 58 -1.09 3.07 10.75
N SER A 59 -1.24 2.98 9.44
CA SER A 59 -0.36 2.24 8.54
C SER A 59 0.58 3.13 7.74
N ALA A 60 0.76 4.40 8.14
CA ALA A 60 1.53 5.37 7.37
C ALA A 60 2.98 4.94 7.15
N ASP A 61 3.61 4.28 8.13
CA ASP A 61 4.95 3.71 7.98
C ASP A 61 4.99 2.63 6.89
N SER A 62 4.15 1.60 6.99
CA SER A 62 4.07 0.52 6.00
C SER A 62 3.73 1.02 4.58
N MET A 63 2.83 2.01 4.47
CA MET A 63 2.53 2.67 3.20
C MET A 63 3.75 3.39 2.63
N THR A 64 4.51 4.12 3.46
CA THR A 64 5.70 4.86 3.03
C THR A 64 6.81 3.90 2.58
N ASN A 65 7.06 2.83 3.34
CA ASN A 65 8.02 1.79 2.97
C ASN A 65 7.68 1.13 1.63
N THR A 66 6.38 0.91 1.36
CA THR A 66 5.95 0.44 0.05
C THR A 66 6.32 1.44 -1.05
N ILE A 67 6.01 2.73 -0.86
CA ILE A 67 6.32 3.75 -1.88
C ILE A 67 7.82 3.88 -2.13
N ASP A 68 8.65 3.83 -1.09
CA ASP A 68 10.12 3.90 -1.21
C ASP A 68 10.68 2.77 -2.08
N SER A 69 10.08 1.57 -2.02
CA SER A 69 10.47 0.45 -2.89
C SER A 69 10.05 0.62 -4.36
N LEU A 70 9.06 1.48 -4.64
CA LEU A 70 8.47 1.66 -5.98
C LEU A 70 9.00 2.91 -6.72
N THR A 71 9.54 3.88 -5.99
CA THR A 71 10.08 5.13 -6.54
C THR A 71 11.05 5.79 -5.56
N ARG A 72 12.01 6.54 -6.08
CA ARG A 72 12.97 7.28 -5.27
C ARG A 72 12.30 8.48 -4.58
N ILE A 73 12.14 8.41 -3.27
CA ILE A 73 11.71 9.55 -2.45
C ILE A 73 12.93 10.37 -1.98
N HIS A 74 12.73 11.67 -1.77
CA HIS A 74 13.80 12.61 -1.39
C HIS A 74 13.61 13.16 0.03
N GLY A 75 12.52 12.81 0.69
CA GLY A 75 12.14 13.28 2.02
C GLY A 75 10.63 13.24 2.19
N GLY A 76 10.16 13.61 3.37
CA GLY A 76 8.72 13.56 3.65
C GLY A 76 8.36 13.71 5.12
N LEU A 77 7.10 13.39 5.41
CA LEU A 77 6.53 13.36 6.75
C LEU A 77 5.67 12.10 6.88
N VAL A 78 5.85 11.35 7.97
CA VAL A 78 5.01 10.22 8.34
C VAL A 78 4.37 10.54 9.68
N VAL A 79 3.04 10.62 9.70
CA VAL A 79 2.26 10.92 10.90
C VAL A 79 1.44 9.69 11.28
N ILE A 80 1.80 9.07 12.39
CA ILE A 80 1.12 7.88 12.92
C ILE A 80 0.40 8.33 14.20
N PRO A 81 -0.91 8.04 14.35
CA PRO A 81 -1.60 8.32 15.60
C PRO A 81 -1.00 7.47 16.72
N ASP A 82 -0.98 8.03 17.94
CA ASP A 82 -0.59 7.26 19.11
C ASP A 82 -1.57 6.09 19.33
N SER A 83 -1.07 5.01 19.90
CA SER A 83 -1.82 3.78 20.12
C SER A 83 -2.39 3.80 21.54
N ASP A 84 -3.42 4.63 21.75
CA ASP A 84 -4.27 4.52 22.95
C ASP A 84 -5.08 3.22 22.95
#